data_AF-A0A813NTU9-F1
#
_entry.id   AF-A0A813NTU9-F1
#
_cell.length_a   1.000
_cell.length_b   1.000
_cell.length_c   1.000
_cell.angle_alpha   90.00
_cell.angle_beta   90.00
_cell.angle_gamma   90.00
#
_symmetry.space_group_name_H-M   'P 1'
#
loop_
_entity.id
_entity.type
_entity.pdbx_description
1 polymer ?
#
loop_
_entity_poly.entity_id
_entity_poly.type
_entity_poly.pdbx_seq_one_letter_code
_entity_poly.pdbx_strand_id
1 'polypeptide(L)'
;MSAVVTIRQTTTTVMNTNNNNNNTNNNDNNNNNNNNNNNNTQTPVRSYGITQPISTKFPDPSDIIATKYLEDALRSYDYFESSEELSHRVQVMAKLNVLVREWIRNVSLVKHVPPEIADNVGGRVHTFGSYRLGVHLKGIENIN
;
A
#
# COMPACT_ATOMS: atom_id res chain seq x y z
N MET A 1 -13.46 25.59 4.38
CA MET A 1 -12.08 25.10 4.31
C MET A 1 -12.10 23.64 4.75
N SER A 2 -12.03 22.69 3.83
CA SER A 2 -11.98 21.26 4.17
C SER A 2 -10.56 20.75 4.01
N ALA A 3 -9.95 20.32 5.12
CA ALA A 3 -8.66 19.66 5.11
C ALA A 3 -8.84 18.20 4.64
N VAL A 4 -8.15 17.83 3.56
CA VAL A 4 -8.04 16.43 3.13
C VAL A 4 -6.96 15.78 3.98
N VAL A 5 -7.37 15.07 5.04
CA VAL A 5 -6.47 14.21 5.82
C VAL A 5 -6.25 12.92 5.03
N THR A 6 -5.04 12.74 4.51
CA THR A 6 -4.64 11.50 3.85
C THR A 6 -4.05 10.56 4.90
N ILE A 7 -4.81 9.55 5.33
CA ILE A 7 -4.30 8.46 6.16
C ILE A 7 -3.60 7.46 5.24
N ARG A 8 -2.27 7.35 5.31
CA ARG A 8 -1.53 6.25 4.70
C ARG A 8 -1.31 5.18 5.77
N GLN A 9 -1.96 4.02 5.65
CA GLN A 9 -1.50 2.84 6.39
C GLN A 9 -0.19 2.35 5.75
N THR A 10 0.93 2.51 6.45
CA THR A 10 2.21 1.93 6.05
C THR A 10 2.30 0.50 6.56
N THR A 11 2.33 -0.48 5.66
CA THR A 11 2.77 -1.84 5.99
C THR A 11 4.27 -1.82 6.23
N THR A 12 4.71 -1.95 7.49
CA THR A 12 6.13 -2.10 7.84
C THR A 12 6.59 -3.51 7.47
N THR A 13 7.33 -3.65 6.36
CA THR A 13 8.15 -4.84 6.12
C THR A 13 9.45 -4.67 6.90
N VAL A 14 9.63 -5.42 7.99
CA VAL A 14 10.89 -5.50 8.73
C VAL A 14 11.91 -6.26 7.86
N MET A 15 12.86 -5.54 7.26
CA MET A 15 14.01 -6.17 6.61
C MET A 15 15.02 -6.60 7.68
N ASN A 16 15.17 -7.92 7.83
CA ASN A 16 16.17 -8.54 8.70
C ASN A 16 17.59 -8.28 8.15
N THR A 17 18.39 -7.48 8.85
CA THR A 17 19.81 -7.29 8.53
C THR A 17 20.64 -8.14 9.50
N ASN A 18 20.99 -9.35 9.09
CA ASN A 18 21.99 -10.17 9.79
C ASN A 18 23.37 -9.51 9.61
N ASN A 19 23.91 -8.93 10.67
CA ASN A 19 25.23 -8.31 10.70
C ASN A 19 26.21 -9.27 11.41
N ASN A 20 26.93 -10.09 10.63
CA ASN A 20 28.05 -10.88 11.15
C ASN A 20 29.31 -10.02 11.18
N ASN A 21 29.66 -9.52 12.37
CA ASN A 21 30.95 -8.89 12.65
C ASN A 21 32.03 -9.96 12.76
N ASN A 22 32.95 -10.02 11.80
CA ASN A 22 34.29 -10.56 12.03
C ASN A 22 35.32 -9.44 11.84
N ASN A 23 35.86 -9.02 12.97
CA ASN A 23 36.98 -8.11 13.12
C ASN A 23 38.27 -8.81 12.64
N THR A 24 38.99 -8.21 11.70
CA THR A 24 40.42 -8.48 11.49
C THR A 24 41.10 -7.17 11.11
N ASN A 25 41.91 -6.69 12.04
CA ASN A 25 42.78 -5.53 11.93
C ASN A 25 44.03 -5.84 11.08
N ASN A 26 44.36 -4.91 10.18
CA ASN A 26 45.66 -4.23 10.01
C ASN A 26 46.26 -4.20 8.59
N ASN A 27 46.38 -2.94 8.14
CA ASN A 27 47.54 -2.27 7.54
C ASN A 27 48.00 -2.68 6.13
N ASP A 28 47.85 -1.77 5.16
CA ASP A 28 48.97 -1.01 4.58
C ASP A 28 48.57 -0.15 3.36
N ASN A 29 49.20 1.03 3.28
CA ASN A 29 49.56 1.82 2.08
C ASN A 29 48.51 2.60 1.26
N ASN A 30 48.42 3.88 1.60
CA ASN A 30 48.78 5.05 0.76
C ASN A 30 48.59 4.95 -0.77
N ASN A 31 47.62 5.70 -1.32
CA ASN A 31 47.90 6.65 -2.40
C ASN A 31 46.76 7.64 -2.64
N ASN A 32 47.13 8.92 -2.64
CA ASN A 32 46.32 10.06 -3.03
C ASN A 32 45.95 9.97 -4.52
N ASN A 33 44.66 10.08 -4.84
CA ASN A 33 44.21 10.62 -6.12
C ASN A 33 42.83 11.27 -5.94
N ASN A 34 42.84 12.59 -5.79
CA ASN A 34 41.65 13.43 -5.85
C ASN A 34 41.16 13.49 -7.31
N ASN A 35 40.04 12.81 -7.58
CA ASN A 35 39.19 13.10 -8.73
C ASN A 35 37.74 13.25 -8.25
N ASN A 36 37.42 14.45 -7.75
CA ASN A 36 36.04 14.84 -7.45
C ASN A 36 35.29 15.17 -8.74
N ASN A 37 34.79 14.14 -9.43
CA ASN A 37 33.72 14.31 -10.41
C ASN A 37 32.37 14.17 -9.71
N ASN A 38 31.92 15.26 -9.07
CA ASN A 38 30.56 15.39 -8.56
C ASN A 38 29.58 15.61 -9.72
N ASN A 39 29.28 14.55 -10.46
CA ASN A 39 28.12 14.51 -11.33
C ASN A 39 26.87 14.32 -10.46
N ASN A 40 26.37 15.42 -9.92
CA ASN A 40 25.13 15.45 -9.14
C ASN A 40 23.94 15.19 -10.09
N THR A 41 23.58 13.93 -10.27
CA THR A 41 22.33 13.52 -10.89
C THR A 41 21.19 13.87 -9.94
N GLN A 42 20.71 15.13 -10.02
CA GLN A 42 19.51 15.56 -9.31
C GLN A 42 18.32 14.72 -9.79
N THR A 43 17.86 13.83 -8.92
CA THR A 43 16.61 13.11 -9.10
C THR A 43 15.45 14.11 -9.05
N PRO A 44 14.49 14.06 -9.99
CA PRO A 44 13.40 15.02 -10.03
C PRO A 44 12.55 14.89 -8.76
N VAL A 45 12.38 16.02 -8.05
CA VAL A 45 11.52 16.11 -6.87
C VAL A 45 10.09 15.77 -7.29
N ARG A 46 9.53 14.70 -6.70
CA ARG A 46 8.18 14.25 -7.02
C ARG A 46 7.16 15.23 -6.45
N SER A 47 6.50 16.00 -7.32
CA SER A 47 5.36 16.83 -6.96
C SER A 47 4.06 16.01 -6.91
N TYR A 48 3.21 16.29 -5.92
CA TYR A 48 1.88 15.70 -5.81
C TYR A 48 0.85 16.83 -5.94
N GLY A 49 0.25 16.96 -7.13
CA GLY A 49 -0.71 18.02 -7.46
C GLY A 49 -0.15 19.03 -8.46
N ILE A 50 -0.96 20.04 -8.78
CA ILE A 50 -0.64 21.06 -9.81
C ILE A 50 0.06 22.31 -9.22
N THR A 51 0.11 22.46 -7.90
CA THR A 51 0.74 23.58 -7.20
C THR A 51 1.80 23.11 -6.21
N GLN A 52 2.66 24.04 -5.78
CA GLN A 52 3.65 23.79 -4.73
C GLN A 52 2.99 23.50 -3.38
N PRO A 53 3.64 22.71 -2.49
CA PRO A 53 3.13 22.48 -1.14
C PRO A 53 3.12 23.78 -0.33
N ILE A 54 2.08 23.97 0.49
CA ILE A 54 1.96 25.12 1.41
C ILE A 54 3.02 25.05 2.51
N SER A 55 3.32 23.84 2.98
CA SER A 55 4.34 23.57 4.00
C SER A 55 4.92 22.18 3.79
N THR A 56 6.23 22.06 4.00
CA THR A 56 6.96 20.78 4.05
C THR A 56 7.47 20.49 5.46
N LYS A 57 6.95 21.21 6.48
CA LYS A 57 7.32 21.01 7.88
C LYS A 57 6.82 19.65 8.35
N PHE A 58 7.69 18.91 9.04
CA PHE A 58 7.32 17.67 9.73
C PHE A 58 6.44 17.95 10.96
N PRO A 59 5.63 16.96 11.41
CA PRO A 59 4.83 17.11 12.62
C PRO A 59 5.70 17.32 13.85
N ASP A 60 5.24 18.17 14.77
CA ASP A 60 5.86 18.35 16.07
C ASP A 60 5.48 17.20 17.02
N PRO A 61 6.21 16.97 18.13
CA PRO A 61 5.87 15.91 19.07
C PRO A 61 4.43 15.98 19.62
N SER A 62 3.88 17.19 19.78
CA SER A 62 2.48 17.39 20.18
C SER A 62 1.48 16.86 19.15
N ASP A 63 1.78 16.99 17.85
CA ASP A 63 0.91 16.53 16.76
C ASP A 63 0.85 15.00 16.73
N ILE A 64 1.98 14.35 17.03
CA ILE A 64 2.07 12.88 17.14
C ILE A 64 1.20 12.40 18.30
N ILE A 65 1.26 13.06 19.46
CA ILE A 65 0.43 12.74 20.63
C ILE A 65 -1.05 12.93 20.30
N ALA A 66 -1.43 14.05 19.67
CA ALA A 66 -2.81 14.31 19.27
C ALA A 66 -3.34 13.26 18.28
N THR A 67 -2.50 12.82 17.33
CA THR A 67 -2.85 11.76 16.38
C THR A 67 -3.14 10.44 17.09
N LYS A 68 -2.37 10.11 18.12
CA LYS A 68 -2.61 8.90 18.93
C LYS A 68 -3.93 8.98 19.69
N TYR A 69 -4.26 10.12 20.30
CA TYR A 69 -5.56 10.31 20.95
C TYR A 69 -6.73 10.18 19.97
N LEU A 70 -6.58 10.69 18.75
CA LEU A 70 -7.59 10.52 17.70
C LEU A 70 -7.76 9.04 17.34
N GLU A 71 -6.66 8.31 17.16
CA GLU A 71 -6.71 6.88 16.86
C GLU A 71 -7.40 6.09 17.98
N ASP A 72 -7.03 6.33 19.24
CA ASP A 72 -7.62 5.68 20.40
C ASP A 72 -9.13 5.97 20.51
N ALA A 73 -9.56 7.21 20.23
CA ALA A 73 -10.97 7.58 20.18
C ALA A 73 -11.70 6.86 19.04
N LEU A 74 -11.13 6.76 17.83
CA LEU A 74 -11.75 6.03 16.72
C LEU A 74 -11.86 4.52 17.01
N ARG A 75 -10.88 3.95 17.73
CA ARG A 75 -10.94 2.55 18.20
C ARG A 75 -12.06 2.33 19.21
N SER A 76 -12.31 3.29 20.10
CA SER A 76 -13.39 3.16 21.11
C SER A 76 -14.78 3.18 20.48
N TYR A 77 -14.94 3.82 19.30
CA TYR A 77 -16.16 3.78 18.49
C TYR A 77 -16.25 2.57 17.55
N ASP A 78 -15.33 1.60 17.64
CA ASP A 78 -15.30 0.39 16.79
C ASP A 78 -15.28 0.73 15.28
N TYR A 79 -14.61 1.83 14.92
CA TYR A 79 -14.54 2.33 13.54
C TYR A 79 -13.69 1.44 12.63
N PHE A 80 -12.72 0.71 13.21
CA PHE A 80 -11.80 -0.14 12.48
C PHE A 80 -12.35 -1.56 12.34
N GLU A 81 -12.29 -2.08 11.12
CA GLU A 81 -12.63 -3.48 10.85
C GLU A 81 -11.71 -4.46 11.59
N SER A 82 -12.27 -5.57 12.05
CA SER A 82 -11.49 -6.66 12.65
C SER A 82 -10.71 -7.46 11.61
N SER A 83 -9.62 -8.11 12.04
CA SER A 83 -8.82 -8.98 11.16
C SER A 83 -9.65 -10.14 10.58
N GLU A 84 -10.64 -10.64 11.34
CA GLU A 84 -11.53 -11.70 10.90
C GLU A 84 -12.45 -11.25 9.77
N GLU A 85 -13.11 -10.10 9.93
CA GLU A 85 -13.96 -9.52 8.89
C GLU A 85 -13.17 -9.20 7.62
N LEU A 86 -11.98 -8.63 7.77
CA LEU A 86 -11.09 -8.37 6.64
C LEU A 86 -10.72 -9.66 5.91
N SER A 87 -10.35 -10.70 6.65
CA SER A 87 -10.04 -12.02 6.09
C SER A 87 -11.24 -12.60 5.34
N HIS A 88 -12.44 -12.50 5.92
CA HIS A 88 -13.67 -12.94 5.29
C HIS A 88 -13.92 -12.19 3.96
N ARG A 89 -13.78 -10.85 3.94
CA ARG A 89 -13.93 -10.06 2.70
C ARG A 89 -12.91 -10.45 1.63
N VAL A 90 -11.65 -10.68 2.01
CA VAL A 90 -10.61 -11.14 1.10
C VAL A 90 -10.97 -12.51 0.49
N GLN A 91 -11.48 -13.44 1.31
CA GLN A 91 -11.93 -14.76 0.83
C GLN A 91 -13.11 -14.65 -0.13
N VAL A 92 -14.10 -13.80 0.17
CA VAL A 92 -15.25 -13.54 -0.72
C VAL A 92 -14.77 -12.95 -2.04
N MET A 93 -13.84 -11.99 -2.02
CA MET A 93 -13.27 -11.41 -3.24
C MET A 93 -12.50 -12.43 -4.08
N ALA A 94 -11.77 -13.35 -3.45
CA ALA A 94 -11.09 -14.44 -4.15
C ALA A 94 -12.08 -15.36 -4.86
N LYS A 95 -13.16 -15.76 -4.18
CA LYS A 95 -14.25 -16.57 -4.77
C LYS A 95 -14.92 -15.84 -5.93
N LEU A 96 -15.25 -14.56 -5.75
CA LEU A 96 -15.85 -13.74 -6.80
C LEU A 96 -14.96 -13.67 -8.04
N ASN A 97 -13.65 -13.50 -7.86
CA ASN A 97 -12.71 -13.46 -8.97
C ASN A 97 -12.65 -14.80 -9.73
N VAL A 98 -12.75 -15.94 -9.04
CA VAL A 98 -12.85 -17.26 -9.68
C VAL A 98 -14.12 -17.36 -10.51
N LEU A 99 -15.27 -17.01 -9.93
CA LEU A 99 -16.57 -17.07 -10.62
C LEU A 99 -16.60 -16.19 -11.86
N VAL A 100 -16.06 -14.97 -11.78
CA VAL A 100 -15.98 -14.04 -12.92
C VAL A 100 -15.13 -14.63 -14.05
N ARG A 101 -13.99 -15.25 -13.73
CA ARG A 101 -13.13 -15.88 -14.75
C ARG A 101 -13.81 -17.07 -15.41
N GLU A 102 -14.48 -17.91 -14.63
CA GLU A 102 -15.24 -19.05 -15.16
C GLU A 102 -16.38 -18.58 -16.06
N TRP A 103 -17.11 -17.54 -15.65
CA TRP A 103 -18.15 -16.93 -16.45
C TRP A 103 -17.60 -16.36 -17.78
N ILE A 104 -16.49 -15.63 -17.75
CA ILE A 104 -15.82 -15.10 -18.95
C ILE A 104 -15.42 -16.23 -19.90
N ARG A 105 -14.85 -17.31 -19.38
CA ARG A 105 -14.51 -18.51 -20.16
C ARG A 105 -15.75 -19.11 -20.82
N ASN A 106 -16.82 -19.33 -20.06
CA ASN A 106 -18.05 -19.94 -20.55
C ASN A 106 -18.71 -19.07 -21.65
N VAL A 107 -18.77 -17.75 -21.45
CA VAL A 107 -19.26 -16.81 -22.46
C VAL A 107 -18.40 -16.85 -23.73
N SER A 108 -17.08 -17.00 -23.60
CA SER A 108 -16.16 -17.11 -24.74
C SER A 108 -16.44 -18.36 -25.58
N LEU A 109 -16.67 -19.51 -24.92
CA LEU A 109 -17.03 -20.75 -25.60
C LEU A 109 -18.36 -20.65 -26.35
N VAL A 110 -19.38 -20.02 -25.75
CA VAL A 110 -20.68 -19.77 -26.40
C VAL A 110 -20.53 -18.87 -27.64
N LYS A 111 -19.54 -17.97 -27.63
CA LYS A 111 -19.20 -17.12 -28.77
C LYS A 111 -18.30 -17.79 -29.81
N HIS A 112 -18.11 -19.11 -29.74
CA HIS A 112 -17.29 -19.90 -30.66
C HIS A 112 -15.80 -19.53 -30.63
N VAL A 113 -15.31 -18.97 -29.52
CA VAL A 113 -13.87 -18.79 -29.30
C VAL A 113 -13.25 -20.18 -29.04
N PRO A 114 -12.16 -20.55 -29.72
CA PRO A 114 -11.47 -21.82 -29.48
C PRO A 114 -11.11 -22.03 -28.01
N PRO A 115 -11.23 -23.25 -27.45
CA PRO A 115 -10.97 -23.52 -26.04
C PRO A 115 -9.61 -23.04 -25.55
N GLU A 116 -8.56 -23.24 -26.37
CA GLU A 116 -7.20 -22.81 -26.08
C GLU A 116 -7.10 -21.28 -25.86
N ILE A 117 -7.91 -20.50 -26.59
CA ILE A 117 -7.98 -19.06 -26.44
C ILE A 117 -8.87 -18.70 -25.25
N ALA A 118 -10.02 -19.37 -25.10
CA ALA A 118 -10.97 -19.14 -24.02
C ALA A 118 -10.37 -19.35 -22.61
N ASP A 119 -9.45 -20.31 -22.47
CA ASP A 119 -8.71 -20.56 -21.22
C ASP A 119 -7.74 -19.41 -20.88
N ASN A 120 -7.32 -18.63 -21.89
CA ASN A 120 -6.33 -17.56 -21.77
C ASN A 120 -6.92 -16.15 -21.84
N VAL A 121 -8.22 -15.98 -22.10
CA VAL A 121 -8.90 -14.66 -22.12
C VAL A 121 -8.72 -13.89 -20.81
N GLY A 122 -8.63 -14.61 -19.68
CA GLY A 122 -8.32 -14.01 -18.38
C GLY A 122 -9.53 -13.36 -17.70
N GLY A 123 -9.36 -12.11 -17.26
CA GLY A 123 -10.33 -11.37 -16.44
C GLY A 123 -9.92 -11.25 -14.97
N ARG A 124 -10.19 -10.08 -14.38
CA ARG A 124 -9.86 -9.80 -12.98
C ARG A 124 -10.85 -8.82 -12.36
N VAL A 125 -11.30 -9.15 -11.16
CA VAL A 125 -12.07 -8.25 -10.30
C VAL A 125 -11.14 -7.23 -9.66
N HIS A 126 -11.49 -5.95 -9.80
CA HIS A 126 -10.81 -4.85 -9.11
C HIS A 126 -11.78 -4.15 -8.19
N THR A 127 -11.33 -3.83 -6.99
CA THR A 127 -12.11 -3.03 -6.05
C THR A 127 -11.76 -1.56 -6.18
N PHE A 128 -12.74 -0.71 -5.89
CA PHE A 128 -12.65 0.74 -5.84
C PHE A 128 -13.36 1.26 -4.58
N GLY A 129 -13.37 2.57 -4.38
CA GLY A 129 -14.05 3.19 -3.24
C GLY A 129 -13.39 2.93 -1.89
N SER A 130 -14.15 3.11 -0.81
CA SER A 130 -13.66 3.07 0.58
C SER A 130 -12.95 1.75 0.92
N TYR A 131 -13.46 0.63 0.43
CA TYR A 131 -12.83 -0.69 0.61
C TYR A 131 -11.42 -0.74 0.02
N ARG A 132 -11.23 -0.21 -1.20
CA ARG A 132 -9.90 -0.17 -1.82
C ARG A 132 -8.95 0.82 -1.14
N LEU A 133 -9.51 1.87 -0.54
CA LEU A 133 -8.77 2.89 0.20
C LEU A 133 -8.47 2.48 1.66
N GLY A 134 -9.05 1.38 2.16
CA GLY A 134 -8.85 0.91 3.53
C GLY A 134 -9.48 1.83 4.59
N VAL A 135 -10.53 2.56 4.21
CA VAL A 135 -11.29 3.48 5.08
C VAL A 135 -12.76 3.06 5.21
N HIS A 136 -13.07 1.82 4.83
CA HIS A 136 -14.41 1.27 5.00
C HIS A 136 -14.70 1.04 6.48
N LEU A 137 -15.95 1.33 6.85
CA LEU A 137 -16.46 1.16 8.20
C LEU A 137 -16.83 -0.29 8.46
N LYS A 138 -16.73 -0.69 9.73
CA LYS A 138 -17.31 -1.93 10.20
C LYS A 138 -18.83 -1.90 9.96
N GLY A 139 -19.28 -2.81 9.10
CA GLY A 139 -20.67 -3.12 8.74
C GLY A 139 -21.69 -1.98 8.62
N ILE A 140 -21.99 -1.55 7.38
CA ILE A 140 -23.34 -1.07 7.01
C ILE A 140 -24.25 -2.30 6.83
N GLU A 141 -24.29 -3.20 7.82
CA GLU A 141 -25.00 -4.49 7.75
C GLU A 141 -25.84 -4.77 9.01
N ASN A 142 -25.83 -3.87 10.01
CA ASN A 142 -26.71 -3.91 11.18
C ASN A 142 -27.43 -2.56 11.36
N ILE A 143 -28.46 -2.32 10.55
CA ILE A 143 -29.51 -1.35 10.91
C ILE A 143 -30.75 -2.21 11.14
N ASN A 144 -31.10 -2.41 12.41
CA ASN A 144 -32.37 -2.99 12.85
C ASN A 144 -33.54 -2.07 12.49
#